data_AF-A0A1H0AVW8-F1
#
_entry.id   AF-A0A1H0AVW8-F1
#
_cell.length_a   1.000
_cell.length_b   1.000
_cell.length_c   1.000
_cell.angle_alpha   90.00
_cell.angle_beta   90.00
_cell.angle_gamma   90.00
#
_symmetry.space_group_name_H-M   'P 1'
#
loop_
_entity.id
_entity.type
_entity.pdbx_description
1 polymer ?
#
loop_
_entity_poly.entity_id
_entity_poly.type
_entity_poly.pdbx_seq_one_letter_code
_entity_poly.pdbx_strand_id
1 'polypeptide(L)'
;MDNEEKHILHKDDTINLNNVDDTVDRISDERKDEILHNFAEFKSYLHTRVALGEKLGLDEETLAKAAQKVAEHLAQTEEPRNAEENLLKELWKVGDDQQKHQLAHMLIKLVQ
;
A
#
# COMPACT_ATOMS: atom_id res chain seq x y z
N MET A 1 -44.56 12.58 38.03
CA MET A 1 -43.46 13.11 38.86
C MET A 1 -42.44 11.99 38.94
N ASP A 2 -41.87 11.62 37.80
CA ASP A 2 -40.57 12.09 37.23
C ASP A 2 -39.54 11.02 37.62
N ASN A 3 -38.72 10.45 36.73
CA ASN A 3 -37.93 11.12 35.71
C ASN A 3 -37.49 10.07 34.66
N GLU A 4 -37.91 10.25 33.41
CA GLU A 4 -37.30 9.60 32.25
C GLU A 4 -36.01 10.37 31.89
N GLU A 5 -34.86 9.97 32.42
CA GLU A 5 -33.59 10.46 31.88
C GLU A 5 -33.15 9.63 30.68
N LYS A 6 -33.76 10.01 29.56
CA LYS A 6 -33.28 9.84 28.19
C LYS A 6 -31.85 10.38 28.11
N HIS A 7 -30.84 9.52 28.16
CA HIS A 7 -29.50 9.91 27.72
C HIS A 7 -29.49 9.89 26.19
N ILE A 8 -29.82 11.06 25.63
CA ILE A 8 -29.73 11.36 24.21
C ILE A 8 -28.24 11.45 23.89
N LEU A 9 -27.73 10.46 23.15
CA LEU A 9 -26.45 10.61 22.45
C LEU A 9 -26.61 11.79 21.50
N HIS A 10 -25.98 12.91 21.85
CA HIS A 10 -25.95 14.10 21.01
C HIS A 10 -25.19 13.77 19.73
N LYS A 11 -25.90 13.95 18.63
CA LYS A 11 -25.44 13.72 17.26
C LYS A 11 -24.67 14.96 16.81
N ASP A 12 -23.48 15.16 17.37
CA ASP A 12 -22.53 16.21 16.99
C ASP A 12 -21.08 15.70 17.11
N ASP A 13 -20.81 14.54 16.53
CA ASP A 13 -19.44 14.14 16.18
C ASP A 13 -19.04 14.88 14.91
N THR A 14 -18.81 16.19 15.05
CA THR A 14 -17.94 16.88 14.09
C THR A 14 -16.55 16.29 14.29
N ILE A 15 -16.16 15.40 13.39
CA ILE A 15 -14.80 14.85 13.33
C ILE A 15 -13.86 16.05 13.25
N ASN A 16 -13.19 16.35 14.36
CA ASN A 16 -12.30 17.49 14.48
C ASN A 16 -11.00 17.17 13.74
N LEU A 17 -10.94 17.56 12.46
CA LEU A 17 -9.80 17.35 11.55
C LEU A 17 -8.50 17.99 12.06
N ASN A 18 -8.58 18.93 13.01
CA ASN A 18 -7.41 19.58 13.64
C ASN A 18 -6.56 18.60 14.45
N ASN A 19 -7.11 17.45 14.87
CA ASN A 19 -6.34 16.45 15.61
C ASN A 19 -5.49 15.54 14.71
N VAL A 20 -5.69 15.58 13.38
CA VAL A 20 -4.95 14.72 12.44
C VAL A 20 -3.52 15.24 12.27
N ASP A 21 -3.34 16.56 12.17
CA ASP A 21 -2.02 17.20 12.02
C ASP A 21 -1.12 16.93 13.25
N ASP A 22 -1.65 17.07 14.48
CA ASP A 22 -0.92 16.74 15.72
C ASP A 22 -0.55 15.24 15.83
N THR A 23 -1.27 14.37 15.11
CA THR A 23 -0.99 12.93 15.10
C THR A 23 0.06 12.56 14.04
N VAL A 24 0.14 13.31 12.94
CA VAL A 24 1.18 13.16 11.92
C VAL A 24 2.54 13.66 12.44
N ASP A 25 2.55 14.75 13.21
CA ASP A 25 3.76 15.29 13.87
C ASP A 25 4.33 14.38 14.98
N ARG A 26 3.56 13.38 15.42
CA ARG A 26 3.99 12.36 16.40
C ARG A 26 4.78 11.18 15.82
N ILE A 27 4.88 11.08 14.49
CA ILE A 27 5.79 10.13 13.87
C ILE A 27 7.20 10.66 14.11
N SER A 28 7.97 10.03 15.00
CA SER A 28 9.35 10.44 15.26
C SER A 28 10.14 10.42 13.95
N ASP A 29 11.13 11.29 13.81
CA ASP A 29 11.95 11.35 12.59
C ASP A 29 12.61 9.98 12.31
N GLU A 30 12.93 9.19 13.35
CA GLU A 30 13.42 7.81 13.19
C GLU A 30 12.38 6.88 12.52
N ARG A 31 11.09 7.03 12.87
CA ARG A 31 10.00 6.26 12.26
C ARG A 31 9.76 6.68 10.81
N LYS A 32 9.95 7.96 10.47
CA LYS A 32 9.90 8.44 9.08
C LYS A 32 11.05 7.85 8.27
N ASP A 33 12.26 7.86 8.82
CA ASP A 33 13.45 7.29 8.18
C ASP A 33 13.30 5.78 7.95
N GLU A 34 12.73 5.05 8.91
CA GLU A 34 12.40 3.62 8.78
C GLU A 34 11.46 3.35 7.59
N ILE A 35 10.37 4.13 7.46
CA ILE A 35 9.41 4.01 6.35
C ILE A 35 10.09 4.29 5.02
N LEU A 36 10.87 5.37 4.94
CA LEU A 36 11.59 5.73 3.71
C LEU A 36 12.63 4.67 3.31
N HIS A 37 13.32 4.08 4.28
CA HIS A 37 14.26 3.00 4.06
C HIS A 37 13.56 1.74 3.53
N ASN A 38 12.51 1.29 4.20
CA ASN A 38 11.71 0.12 3.78
C ASN A 38 11.14 0.31 2.38
N PHE A 39 10.65 1.51 2.06
CA PHE A 39 10.17 1.83 0.73
C PHE A 39 11.27 1.83 -0.34
N ALA A 40 12.49 2.28 -0.01
CA ALA A 40 13.63 2.20 -0.92
C ALA A 40 14.05 0.74 -1.20
N GLU A 41 14.07 -0.11 -0.18
CA GLU A 41 14.34 -1.54 -0.33
C GLU A 41 13.30 -2.22 -1.21
N PHE A 42 12.02 -1.94 -0.96
CA PHE A 42 10.91 -2.45 -1.76
C PHE A 42 11.03 -2.06 -3.25
N LYS A 43 11.35 -0.79 -3.54
CA LYS A 43 11.60 -0.34 -4.93
C LYS A 43 12.80 -1.05 -5.57
N SER A 44 13.87 -1.26 -4.82
CA SER A 44 15.07 -1.96 -5.31
C SER A 44 14.76 -3.43 -5.66
N TYR A 45 13.98 -4.10 -4.82
CA TYR A 45 13.49 -5.45 -5.08
C TYR A 45 12.69 -5.52 -6.39
N LEU A 46 11.71 -4.63 -6.56
CA LEU A 46 10.89 -4.54 -7.76
C LEU A 46 11.72 -4.21 -9.01
N HIS A 47 12.62 -3.23 -8.93
CA HIS A 47 13.53 -2.86 -10.02
C HIS A 47 14.34 -4.08 -10.50
N THR A 48 14.91 -4.84 -9.58
CA THR A 48 15.70 -6.04 -9.91
C THR A 48 14.87 -7.08 -10.66
N ARG A 49 13.60 -7.27 -10.29
CA ARG A 49 12.68 -8.20 -10.96
C ARG A 49 12.31 -7.72 -12.36
N VAL A 50 12.02 -6.42 -12.52
CA VAL A 50 11.69 -5.81 -13.81
C VAL A 50 12.89 -5.84 -14.76
N ALA A 51 14.06 -5.39 -14.30
CA ALA A 51 15.30 -5.37 -15.09
C ALA A 51 15.75 -6.78 -15.52
N LEU A 52 15.49 -7.81 -14.71
CA LEU A 52 15.73 -9.20 -15.11
C LEU A 52 14.80 -9.61 -16.27
N GLY A 53 13.54 -9.21 -16.23
CA GLY A 53 12.59 -9.46 -17.31
C GLY A 53 12.98 -8.75 -18.61
N GLU A 54 13.40 -7.49 -18.53
CA GLU A 54 13.88 -6.72 -19.69
C GLU A 54 15.13 -7.37 -20.32
N LYS A 55 16.09 -7.81 -19.50
CA LYS A 55 17.30 -8.52 -19.98
C LYS A 55 17.00 -9.83 -20.70
N LEU A 56 15.88 -10.48 -20.37
CA LEU A 56 15.42 -11.70 -21.03
C LEU A 56 14.66 -11.41 -22.33
N GLY A 57 14.50 -10.15 -22.72
CA GLY A 57 13.81 -9.74 -23.94
C GLY A 57 12.30 -9.82 -23.85
N LEU A 58 11.74 -9.81 -22.62
CA LEU A 58 10.30 -9.82 -22.40
C LEU A 58 9.71 -8.46 -22.79
N ASP A 59 8.62 -8.47 -23.57
CA ASP A 59 7.87 -7.26 -23.89
C ASP A 59 7.13 -6.70 -22.66
N GLU A 60 6.62 -5.48 -22.77
CA GLU A 60 5.94 -4.77 -21.67
C GLU A 60 4.72 -5.55 -21.15
N GLU A 61 3.99 -6.26 -22.01
CA GLU A 61 2.87 -7.11 -21.62
C GLU A 61 3.35 -8.31 -20.78
N THR A 62 4.49 -8.89 -21.14
CA THR A 62 5.10 -10.00 -20.42
C THR A 62 5.73 -9.55 -19.09
N LEU A 63 6.27 -8.34 -19.03
CA LEU A 63 6.70 -7.67 -17.79
C LEU A 63 5.51 -7.41 -16.88
N ALA A 64 4.38 -6.92 -17.40
CA ALA A 64 3.16 -6.74 -16.63
C ALA A 64 2.65 -8.07 -16.06
N LYS A 65 2.69 -9.17 -16.83
CA LYS A 65 2.38 -10.54 -16.34
C LYS A 65 3.38 -11.02 -15.28
N ALA A 66 4.65 -10.65 -15.39
CA ALA A 66 5.66 -10.98 -14.38
C ALA A 66 5.42 -10.20 -13.08
N ALA A 67 5.13 -8.90 -13.16
CA ALA A 67 4.72 -8.09 -12.02
C ALA A 67 3.43 -8.61 -11.39
N GLN A 68 2.46 -9.07 -12.20
CA GLN A 68 1.24 -9.71 -11.75
C GLN A 68 1.55 -10.97 -10.92
N LYS A 69 2.47 -11.83 -11.37
CA LYS A 69 2.92 -13.01 -10.62
C LYS A 69 3.66 -12.66 -9.32
N VAL A 70 4.48 -11.61 -9.32
CA VAL A 70 5.16 -11.15 -8.10
C VAL A 70 4.14 -10.66 -7.07
N ALA A 71 3.15 -9.88 -7.52
CA ALA A 71 2.09 -9.38 -6.66
C ALA A 71 1.13 -10.50 -6.21
N GLU A 72 0.82 -11.47 -7.05
CA GLU A 72 0.10 -12.69 -6.66
C GLU A 72 0.88 -13.52 -5.64
N HIS A 73 2.19 -13.65 -5.80
CA HIS A 73 3.04 -14.35 -4.84
C HIS A 73 3.05 -13.67 -3.46
N LEU A 74 3.17 -12.33 -3.44
CA LEU A 74 3.03 -11.51 -2.24
C LEU A 74 1.63 -11.63 -1.62
N ALA A 75 0.59 -11.68 -2.45
CA ALA A 75 -0.79 -11.83 -1.98
C ALA A 75 -1.07 -13.20 -1.37
N GLN A 76 -0.47 -14.27 -1.92
CA GLN A 76 -0.77 -15.65 -1.54
C GLN A 76 0.15 -16.23 -0.45
N THR A 77 1.39 -15.75 -0.27
CA THR A 77 2.41 -16.62 0.37
C THR A 77 3.29 -16.01 1.46
N GLU A 78 3.28 -14.71 1.71
CA GLU A 78 4.09 -14.14 2.82
C GLU A 78 3.26 -13.25 3.77
N GLU A 79 3.61 -13.31 5.06
CA GLU A 79 3.34 -12.19 5.96
C GLU A 79 4.19 -11.01 5.46
N PRO A 80 3.57 -9.86 5.15
CA PRO A 80 4.30 -8.71 4.65
C PRO A 80 5.38 -8.29 5.65
N ARG A 81 6.60 -8.09 5.16
CA ARG A 81 7.77 -7.79 6.00
C ARG A 81 7.85 -6.31 6.36
N ASN A 82 7.16 -5.46 5.60
CA ASN A 82 7.02 -4.02 5.86
C ASN A 82 5.62 -3.51 5.46
N ALA A 83 5.37 -2.23 5.71
CA ALA A 83 4.07 -1.60 5.48
C ALA A 83 3.73 -1.50 3.97
N GLU A 84 4.74 -1.36 3.12
CA GLU A 84 4.63 -1.21 1.67
C GLU A 84 4.17 -2.51 1.01
N GLU A 85 4.76 -3.64 1.42
CA GLU A 85 4.34 -4.98 0.99
C GLU A 85 2.92 -5.28 1.45
N ASN A 86 2.56 -4.87 2.67
CA ASN A 86 1.20 -5.03 3.18
C ASN A 86 0.20 -4.19 2.37
N LEU A 87 0.53 -2.93 2.08
CA LEU A 87 -0.29 -2.04 1.26
C LEU A 87 -0.52 -2.64 -0.14
N LEU A 88 0.55 -3.12 -0.78
CA LEU A 88 0.43 -3.74 -2.09
C LEU A 88 -0.48 -4.98 -2.04
N LYS A 89 -0.30 -5.84 -1.03
CA LYS A 89 -1.13 -7.02 -0.82
C LYS A 89 -2.61 -6.67 -0.66
N GLU A 90 -2.94 -5.67 0.15
CA GLU A 90 -4.33 -5.27 0.37
C GLU A 90 -4.95 -4.63 -0.88
N LEU A 91 -4.22 -3.75 -1.60
CA LEU A 91 -4.66 -3.21 -2.89
C LEU A 91 -4.91 -4.31 -3.92
N TRP A 92 -4.05 -5.32 -3.94
CA TRP A 92 -4.17 -6.44 -4.87
C TRP A 92 -5.35 -7.34 -4.56
N LYS A 93 -5.67 -7.57 -3.28
CA LYS A 93 -6.82 -8.38 -2.87
C LYS A 93 -8.16 -7.76 -3.26
N VAL A 94 -8.28 -6.43 -3.17
CA VAL A 94 -9.54 -5.72 -3.45
C VAL A 94 -9.72 -5.38 -4.93
N GLY A 95 -8.65 -5.41 -5.72
CA GLY A 95 -8.69 -5.05 -7.14
C GLY A 95 -9.27 -6.13 -8.05
N ASP A 96 -10.05 -5.71 -9.05
CA ASP A 96 -10.40 -6.55 -10.20
C ASP A 96 -9.20 -6.76 -11.15
N ASP A 97 -9.36 -7.59 -12.18
CA ASP A 97 -8.27 -7.94 -13.11
C ASP A 97 -7.74 -6.71 -13.89
N GLN A 98 -8.62 -5.78 -14.24
CA GLN A 98 -8.22 -4.55 -14.92
C GLN A 98 -7.41 -3.64 -13.99
N GLN A 99 -7.85 -3.50 -12.75
CA GLN A 99 -7.18 -2.70 -11.72
C GLN A 99 -5.82 -3.30 -11.34
N LYS A 100 -5.73 -4.62 -11.21
CA LYS A 100 -4.45 -5.33 -10.99
C LYS A 100 -3.48 -5.12 -12.14
N HIS A 101 -3.98 -5.19 -13.38
CA HIS A 101 -3.15 -4.93 -14.56
C HIS A 101 -2.61 -3.49 -14.57
N GLN A 102 -3.47 -2.50 -14.29
CA GLN A 102 -3.04 -1.10 -14.20
C GLN A 102 -2.07 -0.86 -13.03
N LEU A 103 -2.30 -1.51 -11.89
CA LEU A 103 -1.40 -1.45 -10.73
C LEU A 103 -0.03 -2.03 -11.06
N ALA A 104 0.06 -3.15 -11.78
CA ALA A 104 1.31 -3.71 -12.28
C ALA A 104 2.07 -2.70 -13.17
N HIS A 105 1.37 -2.04 -14.10
CA HIS A 105 1.95 -0.98 -14.93
C HIS A 105 2.47 0.20 -14.12
N MET A 106 1.76 0.60 -13.06
CA MET A 106 2.20 1.66 -12.15
C MET A 106 3.46 1.26 -11.37
N LEU A 107 3.57 -0.01 -10.95
CA LEU A 107 4.75 -0.52 -10.25
C LEU A 107 5.98 -0.55 -11.16
N ILE A 108 5.83 -0.92 -12.44
CA ILE A 108 6.90 -0.80 -13.44
C ILE A 108 7.28 0.67 -13.59
N LYS A 109 6.27 1.54 -13.75
CA LYS A 109 6.31 3.02 -13.67
C LYS A 109 7.26 3.56 -12.60
N LEU A 110 7.06 3.04 -11.40
CA LEU A 110 7.68 3.51 -10.17
C LEU A 110 9.18 3.18 -10.06
N VAL A 111 9.63 2.11 -10.74
CA VAL A 111 10.97 1.54 -10.56
C VAL A 111 11.87 1.68 -11.79
N GLN A 112 11.36 2.28 -12.86
CA GLN A 112 12.14 2.70 -14.02
C GLN A 112 12.92 3.99 -13.76
#